data_AF-A0A9W8UUH0-F1
#
_entry.id   AF-A0A9W8UUH0-F1
#
_cell.length_a   1.000
_cell.length_b   1.000
_cell.length_c   1.000
_cell.angle_alpha   90.00
_cell.angle_beta   90.00
_cell.angle_gamma   90.00
#
_symmetry.space_group_name_H-M   'P 1'
#
loop_
_entity.id
_entity.type
_entity.pdbx_description
1 polymer ?
#
loop_
_entity_poly.entity_id
_entity_poly.type
_entity_poly.pdbx_seq_one_letter_code
_entity_poly.pdbx_strand_id
1 'polypeptide(L)'
;MSGSNRAAVPNGDESRTEKPQVNSLEATPEMLQNPFFADASETLGPRRKIPVWLDHFNAKDLKKLFRCSLAMWIMTIFIYINPIQNEMGQASFLGCIVLWLAPPSGTIFMQLIAAVTVMLGVTTAWAWGVVTMRAALATRSDADTQARLAELQEMAMSQNSSDPNTYAEIKLLNGFMLNTSVTATYFCMICLYLYLIARLRVAAPKLRLTQMMGCIVSAVFLTQAPLLPSFDGNVAKPLVLPCAIAEGIALACSVFIFPTTSAAEALNLLKDLIAPMPTFLDACLLGLKHPGLRMSTERLTAAKLKLLTTYTQLG
;
A
#
# COMPACT_ATOMS: atom_id res chain seq x y z
N MET A 1 -41.83 -2.94 83.50
CA MET A 1 -41.05 -1.82 84.05
C MET A 1 -39.68 -2.36 84.45
N SER A 2 -38.60 -1.73 83.94
CA SER A 2 -37.19 -1.70 84.44
C SER A 2 -36.61 -2.97 85.09
N GLY A 3 -35.48 -3.56 84.70
CA GLY A 3 -34.35 -3.12 83.87
C GLY A 3 -33.06 -3.75 84.43
N SER A 4 -32.19 -4.28 83.55
CA SER A 4 -30.75 -4.59 83.70
C SER A 4 -30.33 -5.52 84.88
N ASN A 5 -29.60 -6.63 84.75
CA ASN A 5 -28.29 -6.79 84.10
C ASN A 5 -27.80 -8.26 84.25
N ARG A 6 -26.76 -8.64 83.48
CA ARG A 6 -25.81 -9.79 83.59
C ARG A 6 -26.10 -11.16 82.94
N ALA A 7 -25.14 -11.46 82.05
CA ALA A 7 -24.35 -12.69 81.90
C ALA A 7 -24.89 -13.82 81.00
N ALA A 8 -24.31 -13.90 79.80
CA ALA A 8 -24.08 -15.14 79.07
C ALA A 8 -22.59 -15.21 78.66
N VAL A 9 -22.06 -16.42 78.74
CA VAL A 9 -20.69 -16.98 78.62
C VAL A 9 -20.86 -18.23 77.71
N PRO A 10 -19.86 -18.93 77.10
CA PRO A 10 -18.46 -18.67 76.66
C PRO A 10 -18.13 -19.18 75.21
N ASN A 11 -16.83 -19.10 74.86
CA ASN A 11 -15.98 -20.09 74.14
C ASN A 11 -15.66 -19.96 72.63
N GLY A 12 -14.36 -20.19 72.34
CA GLY A 12 -13.80 -20.51 71.01
C GLY A 12 -12.82 -19.44 70.50
N ASP A 13 -11.61 -19.29 71.04
CA ASP A 13 -10.39 -20.05 70.76
C ASP A 13 -9.66 -19.63 69.46
N GLU A 14 -8.33 -19.62 69.55
CA GLU A 14 -7.31 -19.57 68.49
C GLU A 14 -6.89 -18.24 67.81
N SER A 15 -5.64 -17.91 68.11
CA SER A 15 -4.58 -17.57 67.15
C SER A 15 -4.62 -16.21 66.43
N ARG A 16 -4.02 -15.24 67.13
CA ARG A 16 -3.43 -14.01 66.60
C ARG A 16 -2.23 -14.39 65.70
N THR A 17 -2.43 -14.48 64.39
CA THR A 17 -1.32 -14.60 63.43
C THR A 17 -1.04 -13.26 62.77
N GLU A 18 0.20 -12.83 62.95
CA GLU A 18 0.80 -11.58 62.48
C GLU A 18 0.62 -11.38 60.97
N LYS A 19 0.20 -10.17 60.57
CA LYS A 19 0.56 -9.64 59.25
C LYS A 19 2.02 -9.23 59.32
N PRO A 20 2.94 -9.73 58.48
CA PRO A 20 4.26 -9.16 58.39
C PRO A 20 4.14 -7.78 57.74
N GLN A 21 4.18 -6.73 58.56
CA GLN A 21 4.66 -5.42 58.13
C GLN A 21 6.11 -5.60 57.71
N VAL A 22 6.34 -5.81 56.41
CA VAL A 22 7.68 -5.63 55.85
C VAL A 22 7.91 -4.14 55.79
N ASN A 23 8.79 -3.69 56.67
CA ASN A 23 9.32 -2.34 56.75
C ASN A 23 9.57 -1.76 55.35
N SER A 24 9.02 -0.57 55.14
CA SER A 24 9.39 0.38 54.11
C SER A 24 10.87 0.74 54.25
N LEU A 25 11.74 -0.13 53.74
CA LEU A 25 13.13 0.18 53.46
C LEU A 25 13.14 1.12 52.25
N GLU A 26 13.58 2.34 52.51
CA GLU A 26 13.84 3.45 51.58
C GLU A 26 13.80 3.04 50.10
N ALA A 27 12.66 3.29 49.45
CA ALA A 27 12.57 3.23 47.99
C ALA A 27 13.50 4.31 47.42
N THR A 28 14.67 3.90 46.96
CA THR A 28 15.60 4.78 46.25
C THR A 28 14.88 5.29 45.01
N PRO A 29 14.98 6.58 44.63
CA PRO A 29 14.23 7.17 43.50
C PRO A 29 14.41 6.45 42.15
N GLU A 30 15.46 5.64 42.00
CA GLU A 30 15.71 4.78 40.84
C GLU A 30 14.75 3.57 40.76
N MET A 31 14.21 3.09 41.88
CA MET A 31 13.29 1.93 41.93
C MET A 31 11.93 2.21 41.29
N LEU A 32 11.48 3.48 41.29
CA LEU A 32 10.18 3.91 40.77
C LEU A 32 10.21 4.32 39.29
N GLN A 33 11.37 4.36 38.64
CA GLN A 33 11.50 4.94 37.30
C GLN A 33 11.40 3.91 36.17
N ASN A 34 11.48 2.61 36.49
CA ASN A 34 11.44 1.55 35.48
C ASN A 34 9.99 1.10 35.17
N PRO A 35 9.57 1.13 33.88
CA PRO A 35 8.20 0.82 33.47
C PRO A 35 7.78 -0.65 33.65
N PHE A 36 8.65 -1.57 34.07
CA PHE A 36 8.29 -2.99 34.23
C PHE A 36 7.79 -3.37 35.64
N PHE A 37 7.88 -2.46 36.62
CA PHE A 37 7.38 -2.68 37.99
C PHE A 37 6.01 -2.03 38.21
N ALA A 38 5.19 -2.67 39.06
CA ALA A 38 3.81 -2.26 39.33
C ALA A 38 3.70 -0.92 40.09
N ASP A 39 4.68 -0.58 40.93
CA ASP A 39 4.66 0.60 41.81
C ASP A 39 5.13 1.90 41.13
N ALA A 40 5.57 1.85 39.88
CA ALA A 40 6.02 3.03 39.12
C ALA A 40 4.87 3.98 38.68
N SER A 41 3.61 3.69 39.06
CA SER A 41 2.45 4.47 38.63
C SER A 41 2.18 5.74 39.43
N GLU A 42 2.78 5.92 40.62
CA GLU A 42 2.41 7.05 41.49
C GLU A 42 3.16 8.37 41.24
N THR A 43 4.27 8.39 40.49
CA THR A 43 5.14 9.58 40.41
C THR A 43 5.19 10.29 39.05
N LEU A 44 4.53 9.78 38.02
CA LEU A 44 4.46 10.46 36.72
C LEU A 44 3.20 11.32 36.67
N GLY A 45 3.37 12.62 36.98
CA GLY A 45 2.36 13.65 36.80
C GLY A 45 1.73 13.65 35.38
N PRO A 46 0.58 14.32 35.19
CA PRO A 46 -0.28 14.11 34.03
C PRO A 46 0.43 14.51 32.72
N ARG A 47 1.10 13.55 32.08
CA ARG A 47 1.58 13.70 30.70
C ARG A 47 0.35 13.82 29.82
N ARG A 48 0.18 14.98 29.18
CA ARG A 48 -0.83 15.20 28.14
C ARG A 48 -0.70 14.08 27.11
N LYS A 49 -1.64 13.13 27.17
CA LYS A 49 -1.75 12.05 26.19
C LYS A 49 -2.30 12.68 24.92
N ILE A 50 -1.42 12.98 23.99
CA ILE A 50 -1.81 13.14 22.59
C ILE A 50 -2.56 11.85 22.20
N PRO A 51 -3.68 11.93 21.47
CA PRO A 51 -4.39 10.73 21.03
C PRO A 51 -3.43 9.76 20.34
N VAL A 52 -3.61 8.46 20.57
CA VAL A 52 -2.71 7.40 20.09
C VAL A 52 -2.50 7.45 18.56
N TRP A 53 -3.44 8.03 17.80
CA TRP A 53 -3.28 8.25 16.36
C TRP A 53 -2.19 9.28 16.01
N LEU A 54 -1.85 10.21 16.91
CA LEU A 54 -0.97 11.36 16.67
C LEU A 54 0.43 11.16 17.27
N ASP A 55 0.55 10.22 18.21
CA ASP A 55 1.81 9.83 18.86
C ASP A 55 2.73 9.01 17.92
N HIS A 56 2.23 8.64 16.74
CA HIS A 56 2.96 7.94 15.68
C HIS A 56 3.58 8.88 14.63
N PHE A 57 3.47 10.22 14.77
CA PHE A 57 4.15 11.16 13.87
C PHE A 57 5.65 11.22 14.16
N ASN A 58 6.36 10.14 13.82
CA ASN A 58 7.81 10.11 13.86
C ASN A 58 8.37 10.95 12.70
N ALA A 59 9.52 11.60 12.91
CA ALA A 59 10.21 12.35 11.85
C ALA A 59 10.51 11.47 10.62
N LYS A 60 10.66 10.15 10.82
CA LYS A 60 10.80 9.17 9.73
C LYS A 60 9.53 9.07 8.87
N ASP A 61 8.36 9.02 9.49
CA ASP A 61 7.09 8.85 8.78
C ASP A 61 6.67 10.14 8.08
N LEU A 62 6.96 11.30 8.69
CA LEU A 62 6.73 12.59 8.04
C LEU A 62 7.61 12.79 6.80
N LYS A 63 8.88 12.35 6.84
CA LYS A 63 9.76 12.35 5.66
C LYS A 63 9.24 11.45 4.55
N LYS A 64 8.76 10.25 4.88
CA LYS A 64 8.13 9.32 3.92
C LYS A 64 6.87 9.92 3.31
N LEU A 65 6.01 10.51 4.14
CA LEU A 65 4.78 11.18 3.71
C LEU A 65 5.07 12.35 2.77
N PHE A 66 6.04 13.20 3.11
CA PHE A 66 6.45 14.32 2.28
C PHE A 66 6.99 13.84 0.92
N ARG A 67 7.82 12.79 0.90
CA ARG A 67 8.34 12.20 -0.34
C ARG A 67 7.23 11.67 -1.25
N CYS A 68 6.28 10.92 -0.70
CA CYS A 68 5.13 10.40 -1.46
C CYS A 68 4.21 11.52 -1.95
N SER A 69 3.93 12.50 -1.08
CA SER A 69 3.11 13.66 -1.41
C SER A 69 3.73 14.48 -2.55
N LEU A 70 5.05 14.71 -2.51
CA LEU A 70 5.73 15.44 -3.58
C LEU A 70 5.69 14.69 -4.91
N ALA A 71 5.91 13.37 -4.91
CA ALA A 71 5.82 12.57 -6.13
C ALA A 71 4.42 12.67 -6.78
N MET A 72 3.36 12.56 -5.97
CA MET A 72 1.98 12.74 -6.41
C MET A 72 1.71 14.15 -6.94
N TRP A 73 2.26 15.17 -6.27
CA TRP A 73 2.12 16.57 -6.69
C TRP A 73 2.79 16.85 -8.03
N ILE A 74 4.02 16.35 -8.24
CA ILE A 74 4.73 16.47 -9.52
C ILE A 74 3.92 15.83 -10.66
N MET A 75 3.40 14.62 -10.43
CA MET A 75 2.58 13.94 -11.43
C MET A 75 1.28 14.70 -11.73
N THR A 76 0.66 15.30 -10.72
CA THR A 76 -0.55 16.13 -10.90
C THR A 76 -0.25 17.37 -11.73
N ILE A 77 0.92 17.99 -11.54
CA ILE A 77 1.37 19.11 -12.38
C ILE A 77 1.55 18.67 -13.83
N PHE A 78 2.12 17.49 -14.07
CA PHE A 78 2.32 16.98 -15.43
C PHE A 78 1.01 16.78 -16.19
N ILE A 79 -0.08 16.45 -15.49
CA ILE A 79 -1.42 16.36 -16.08
C ILE A 79 -1.93 17.74 -16.54
N TYR A 80 -1.58 18.82 -15.84
CA TYR A 80 -2.05 20.17 -16.16
C TYR A 80 -1.24 20.87 -17.27
N ILE A 81 0.00 20.43 -17.50
CA ILE A 81 0.88 21.03 -18.50
C ILE A 81 0.55 20.47 -19.88
N ASN A 82 -0.13 21.27 -20.72
CA ASN A 82 -0.54 20.92 -22.09
C ASN A 82 0.52 20.21 -22.96
N PRO A 83 1.78 20.70 -23.07
CA PRO A 83 2.76 20.01 -23.92
C PRO A 83 3.11 18.61 -23.39
N ILE A 84 3.14 18.42 -22.07
CA ILE A 84 3.40 17.12 -21.45
C ILE A 84 2.19 16.19 -21.63
N GLN A 85 0.98 16.72 -21.47
CA GLN A 85 -0.26 15.97 -21.68
C GLN A 85 -0.42 15.50 -23.12
N ASN A 86 -0.05 16.32 -24.11
CA ASN A 86 -0.13 15.96 -25.53
C ASN A 86 0.80 14.78 -25.87
N GLU A 87 1.99 14.73 -25.27
CA GLU A 87 2.93 13.62 -25.46
C GLU A 87 2.53 12.36 -24.67
N MET A 88 2.04 12.53 -23.45
CA MET A 88 1.58 11.43 -22.58
C MET A 88 0.27 10.79 -23.04
N GLY A 89 -0.54 11.56 -23.79
CA GLY A 89 -1.85 11.16 -24.25
C GLY A 89 -2.95 11.29 -23.19
N GLN A 90 -4.17 10.93 -23.58
CA GLN A 90 -5.40 11.10 -22.79
C GLN A 90 -5.44 10.29 -21.48
N ALA A 91 -4.50 9.36 -21.27
CA ALA A 91 -4.46 8.47 -20.11
C ALA A 91 -3.38 8.87 -19.07
N SER A 92 -2.99 10.15 -19.03
CA SER A 92 -1.99 10.68 -18.09
C SER A 92 -2.33 10.41 -16.62
N PHE A 93 -3.61 10.35 -16.26
CA PHE A 93 -4.09 10.00 -14.92
C PHE A 93 -3.64 8.62 -14.43
N LEU A 94 -3.32 7.68 -15.35
CA LEU A 94 -2.82 6.37 -14.98
C LEU A 94 -1.52 6.46 -14.18
N GLY A 95 -0.66 7.45 -14.46
CA GLY A 95 0.56 7.62 -13.67
C GLY A 95 0.29 7.97 -12.20
N CYS A 96 -0.79 8.69 -11.90
CA CYS A 96 -1.23 8.91 -10.52
C CYS A 96 -1.70 7.60 -9.87
N ILE A 97 -2.40 6.74 -10.61
CA ILE A 97 -2.81 5.42 -10.12
C ILE A 97 -1.60 4.54 -9.83
N VAL A 98 -0.57 4.57 -10.67
CA VAL A 98 0.69 3.84 -10.44
C VAL A 98 1.37 4.31 -9.17
N LEU A 99 1.48 5.62 -8.95
CA LEU A 99 2.06 6.17 -7.72
C LEU A 99 1.27 5.79 -6.45
N TRP A 100 -0.05 5.63 -6.55
CA TRP A 100 -0.87 5.12 -5.46
C TRP A 100 -0.66 3.63 -5.21
N LEU A 101 -0.46 2.86 -6.27
CA LEU A 101 -0.27 1.41 -6.19
C LEU A 101 1.13 1.06 -5.68
N ALA A 102 2.14 1.83 -6.08
CA ALA A 102 3.54 1.69 -5.72
C ALA A 102 4.11 3.03 -5.20
N PRO A 103 3.73 3.45 -3.99
CA PRO A 103 4.18 4.71 -3.44
C PRO A 103 5.69 4.65 -3.15
N PRO A 104 6.44 5.75 -3.38
CA PRO A 104 7.84 5.84 -3.01
C PRO A 104 7.95 5.98 -1.50
N SER A 105 7.69 4.91 -0.77
CA SER A 105 7.74 4.81 0.70
C SER A 105 8.86 3.89 1.19
N GLY A 106 9.33 3.00 0.31
CA GLY A 106 10.38 2.03 0.58
C GLY A 106 11.80 2.52 0.29
N THR A 107 12.75 1.60 0.39
CA THR A 107 14.14 1.85 -0.04
C THR A 107 14.23 1.96 -1.56
N ILE A 108 15.33 2.54 -2.07
CA ILE A 108 15.55 2.68 -3.52
C ILE A 108 15.44 1.33 -4.24
N PHE A 109 15.96 0.25 -3.64
CA PHE A 109 15.89 -1.09 -4.20
C PHE A 109 14.46 -1.62 -4.28
N MET A 110 13.62 -1.36 -3.28
CA MET A 110 12.21 -1.72 -3.31
C MET A 110 11.46 -0.96 -4.40
N GLN A 111 11.75 0.33 -4.60
CA GLN A 111 11.15 1.10 -5.69
C GLN A 111 11.61 0.60 -7.06
N LEU A 112 12.88 0.20 -7.21
CA LEU A 112 13.38 -0.37 -8.47
C LEU A 112 12.67 -1.68 -8.82
N ILE A 113 12.48 -2.57 -7.84
CA ILE A 113 11.71 -3.80 -8.03
C ILE A 113 10.25 -3.46 -8.40
N ALA A 114 9.63 -2.51 -7.71
CA ALA A 114 8.28 -2.06 -8.02
C ALA A 114 8.18 -1.57 -9.47
N ALA A 115 9.07 -0.69 -9.90
CA ALA A 115 9.13 -0.18 -11.27
C ALA A 115 9.25 -1.30 -12.32
N VAL A 116 10.17 -2.25 -12.11
CA VAL A 116 10.33 -3.40 -13.00
C VAL A 116 9.07 -4.26 -13.04
N THR A 117 8.43 -4.51 -11.88
CA THR A 117 7.20 -5.32 -11.82
C THR A 117 5.99 -4.63 -12.45
N VAL A 118 5.90 -3.30 -12.38
CA VAL A 118 4.89 -2.49 -13.11
C VAL A 118 5.13 -2.60 -14.61
N MET A 119 6.37 -2.35 -15.06
CA MET A 119 6.73 -2.45 -16.48
C MET A 119 6.47 -3.84 -17.04
N LEU A 120 6.77 -4.88 -16.27
CA LEU A 120 6.47 -6.26 -16.64
C LEU A 120 4.96 -6.45 -16.85
N GLY A 121 4.12 -5.95 -15.93
CA GLY A 121 2.67 -6.12 -16.03
C GLY A 121 2.07 -5.38 -17.24
N VAL A 122 2.59 -4.19 -17.53
CA VAL A 122 2.16 -3.39 -18.69
C VAL A 122 2.61 -4.06 -20.00
N THR A 123 3.86 -4.51 -20.08
CA THR A 123 4.41 -5.15 -21.29
C THR A 123 3.76 -6.50 -21.59
N THR A 124 3.48 -7.33 -20.58
CA THR A 124 2.78 -8.61 -20.79
C THR A 124 1.35 -8.39 -21.26
N ALA A 125 0.65 -7.39 -20.69
CA ALA A 125 -0.72 -7.06 -21.10
C ALA A 125 -0.76 -6.48 -22.50
N TRP A 126 0.21 -5.63 -22.86
CA TRP A 126 0.35 -5.12 -24.21
C TRP A 126 0.62 -6.24 -25.23
N ALA A 127 1.59 -7.12 -24.94
CA ALA A 127 1.90 -8.24 -25.83
C ALA A 127 0.66 -9.14 -26.05
N TRP A 128 -0.08 -9.44 -24.98
CA TRP A 128 -1.32 -10.20 -25.09
C TRP A 128 -2.43 -9.44 -25.85
N GLY A 129 -2.56 -8.15 -25.62
CA GLY A 129 -3.51 -7.28 -26.32
C GLY A 129 -3.25 -7.22 -27.83
N VAL A 130 -1.99 -7.13 -28.24
CA VAL A 130 -1.56 -7.17 -29.65
C VAL A 130 -1.90 -8.51 -30.31
N VAL A 131 -1.63 -9.63 -29.61
CA VAL A 131 -2.03 -10.97 -30.10
C VAL A 131 -3.54 -11.06 -30.26
N THR A 132 -4.29 -10.57 -29.27
CA THR A 132 -5.75 -10.55 -29.29
C THR A 132 -6.27 -9.71 -30.46
N MET A 133 -5.66 -8.55 -30.73
CA MET A 133 -6.03 -7.67 -31.83
C MET A 133 -5.85 -8.37 -33.19
N ARG A 134 -4.73 -9.07 -33.39
CA ARG A 134 -4.51 -9.85 -34.61
C ARG A 134 -5.51 -11.00 -34.76
N ALA A 135 -5.80 -11.72 -33.67
CA ALA A 135 -6.81 -12.77 -33.68
C ALA A 135 -8.21 -12.22 -34.01
N ALA A 136 -8.59 -11.08 -33.45
CA ALA A 136 -9.89 -10.47 -33.67
C ALA A 136 -10.03 -9.93 -35.12
N LEU A 137 -8.98 -9.32 -35.68
CA LEU A 137 -8.99 -8.89 -37.09
C LEU A 137 -9.11 -10.07 -38.05
N ALA A 138 -8.53 -11.22 -37.73
CA ALA A 138 -8.70 -12.44 -38.55
C ALA A 138 -10.15 -12.96 -38.59
N THR A 139 -10.98 -12.60 -37.61
CA THR A 139 -12.42 -12.95 -37.60
C THR A 139 -13.31 -11.97 -38.37
N ARG A 140 -12.74 -10.85 -38.84
CA ARG A 140 -13.47 -9.78 -39.53
C ARG A 140 -13.37 -10.01 -41.03
N SER A 141 -14.48 -9.84 -41.76
CA SER A 141 -14.50 -9.83 -43.22
C SER A 141 -13.94 -8.51 -43.75
N ASP A 142 -12.92 -8.57 -44.60
CA ASP A 142 -12.28 -7.37 -45.18
C ASP A 142 -13.28 -6.57 -46.05
N ALA A 143 -14.16 -7.26 -46.77
CA ALA A 143 -15.18 -6.65 -47.63
C ALA A 143 -16.17 -5.77 -46.85
N ASP A 144 -16.72 -6.27 -45.72
CA ASP A 144 -17.67 -5.51 -44.91
C ASP A 144 -17.00 -4.33 -44.20
N THR A 145 -15.72 -4.48 -43.84
CA THR A 145 -14.94 -3.42 -43.20
C THR A 145 -14.69 -2.26 -44.15
N GLN A 146 -14.31 -2.55 -45.40
CA GLN A 146 -14.10 -1.53 -46.43
C GLN A 146 -15.41 -0.83 -46.80
N ALA A 147 -16.53 -1.56 -46.90
CA ALA A 147 -17.85 -0.98 -47.15
C ALA A 147 -18.25 0.01 -46.04
N ARG A 148 -18.07 -0.36 -44.77
CA ARG A 148 -18.35 0.56 -43.64
C ARG A 148 -17.40 1.74 -43.57
N LEU A 149 -16.12 1.58 -43.93
CA LEU A 149 -15.17 2.70 -44.01
C LEU A 149 -15.59 3.70 -45.09
N ALA A 150 -16.03 3.22 -46.26
CA ALA A 150 -16.52 4.07 -47.34
C ALA A 150 -17.78 4.84 -46.93
N GLU A 151 -18.74 4.18 -46.27
CA GLU A 151 -19.95 4.83 -45.74
C GLU A 151 -19.60 5.93 -44.72
N LEU A 152 -18.61 5.67 -43.85
CA LEU A 152 -18.13 6.63 -42.85
C LEU A 152 -17.49 7.86 -43.51
N GLN A 153 -16.72 7.66 -44.58
CA GLN A 153 -16.13 8.75 -45.37
C GLN A 153 -17.21 9.60 -46.07
N GLU A 154 -18.23 8.98 -46.64
CA GLU A 154 -19.37 9.69 -47.25
C GLU A 154 -20.16 10.50 -46.21
N MET A 155 -20.42 9.92 -45.03
CA MET A 155 -21.05 10.63 -43.91
C MET A 155 -20.21 11.80 -43.39
N ALA A 156 -18.88 11.69 -43.40
CA ALA A 156 -17.98 12.76 -42.98
C ALA A 156 -17.94 13.91 -44.00
N MET A 157 -17.95 13.60 -45.30
CA MET A 157 -17.98 14.61 -46.37
C MET A 157 -19.31 15.36 -46.44
N SER A 158 -20.43 14.69 -46.14
CA SER A 158 -21.77 15.29 -46.19
C SER A 158 -22.09 16.21 -45.00
N GLN A 159 -21.41 16.07 -43.86
CA GLN A 159 -21.70 16.89 -42.67
C GLN A 159 -21.04 18.28 -42.65
N ASN A 160 -20.22 18.64 -43.65
CA ASN A 160 -19.59 19.97 -43.76
C ASN A 160 -18.93 20.45 -42.44
N SER A 161 -18.45 19.51 -41.62
CA SER A 161 -17.77 19.78 -40.37
C SER A 161 -16.39 20.35 -40.65
N SER A 162 -15.94 21.31 -39.84
CA SER A 162 -14.68 22.03 -39.98
C SER A 162 -13.44 21.13 -40.07
N ASP A 163 -13.55 19.87 -39.61
CA ASP A 163 -12.51 18.85 -39.74
C ASP A 163 -13.13 17.43 -39.89
N PRO A 164 -13.15 16.86 -41.11
CA PRO A 164 -13.75 15.55 -41.40
C PRO A 164 -13.16 14.39 -40.57
N ASN A 165 -11.90 14.49 -40.16
CA ASN A 165 -11.21 13.45 -39.39
C ASN A 165 -11.75 13.35 -37.96
N THR A 166 -12.02 14.50 -37.32
CA THR A 166 -12.55 14.53 -35.96
C THR A 166 -13.95 13.93 -35.90
N TYR A 167 -14.78 14.20 -36.92
CA TYR A 167 -16.11 13.60 -37.01
C TYR A 167 -16.05 12.07 -37.19
N ALA A 168 -15.13 11.59 -38.02
CA ALA A 168 -14.92 10.17 -38.24
C ALA A 168 -14.48 9.45 -36.94
N GLU A 169 -13.57 10.03 -36.18
CA GLU A 169 -13.14 9.49 -34.87
C GLU A 169 -14.28 9.42 -33.86
N ILE A 170 -15.12 10.47 -33.77
CA ILE A 170 -16.28 10.48 -32.86
C ILE A 170 -17.26 9.38 -33.26
N LYS A 171 -17.53 9.19 -34.55
CA LYS A 171 -18.41 8.11 -35.03
C LYS A 171 -17.82 6.72 -34.80
N LEU A 172 -16.50 6.58 -34.91
CA LEU A 172 -15.80 5.36 -34.56
C LEU A 172 -15.97 5.03 -33.08
N LEU A 173 -15.75 6.01 -32.20
CA LEU A 173 -15.89 5.87 -30.74
C LEU A 173 -17.34 5.56 -30.31
N ASN A 174 -18.32 6.04 -31.08
CA ASN A 174 -19.74 5.72 -30.88
C ASN A 174 -20.11 4.28 -31.30
N GLY A 175 -19.14 3.47 -31.74
CA GLY A 175 -19.35 2.04 -32.01
C GLY A 175 -19.85 1.72 -33.41
N PHE A 176 -19.75 2.63 -34.38
CA PHE A 176 -20.17 2.38 -35.76
C PHE A 176 -19.47 1.15 -36.40
N MET A 177 -18.22 0.88 -35.99
CA MET A 177 -17.43 -0.27 -36.46
C MET A 177 -17.46 -1.48 -35.52
N LEU A 178 -18.34 -1.46 -34.52
CA LEU A 178 -18.48 -2.57 -33.59
C LEU A 178 -19.10 -3.77 -34.31
N ASN A 179 -18.44 -4.92 -34.21
CA ASN A 179 -18.91 -6.20 -34.74
C ASN A 179 -18.92 -7.22 -33.60
N THR A 180 -19.98 -8.02 -33.52
CA THR A 180 -20.18 -9.04 -32.49
C THR A 180 -19.13 -10.14 -32.51
N SER A 181 -18.63 -10.54 -33.69
CA SER A 181 -17.57 -11.55 -33.79
C SER A 181 -16.25 -11.06 -33.19
N VAL A 182 -15.91 -9.81 -33.47
CA VAL A 182 -14.70 -9.15 -32.99
C VAL A 182 -14.77 -8.97 -31.48
N THR A 183 -15.87 -8.42 -30.94
CA THR A 183 -16.03 -8.23 -29.49
C THR A 183 -16.05 -9.55 -28.72
N ALA A 184 -16.68 -10.61 -29.26
CA ALA A 184 -16.64 -11.94 -28.65
C ALA A 184 -15.22 -12.51 -28.59
N THR A 185 -14.43 -12.33 -29.66
CA THR A 185 -13.03 -12.80 -29.71
C THR A 185 -12.16 -12.05 -28.69
N TYR A 186 -12.32 -10.73 -28.59
CA TYR A 186 -11.64 -9.92 -27.57
C TYR A 186 -12.01 -10.37 -26.15
N PHE A 187 -13.30 -10.60 -25.88
CA PHE A 187 -13.77 -11.04 -24.58
C PHE A 187 -13.14 -12.38 -24.19
N CYS A 188 -13.20 -13.39 -25.06
CA CYS A 188 -12.64 -14.72 -24.79
C CYS A 188 -11.12 -14.68 -24.54
N MET A 189 -10.37 -13.98 -25.40
CA MET A 189 -8.91 -13.90 -25.28
C MET A 189 -8.47 -13.11 -24.04
N ILE A 190 -9.16 -12.02 -23.69
CA ILE A 190 -8.84 -11.23 -22.49
C ILE A 190 -9.25 -12.00 -21.23
N CYS A 191 -10.38 -12.70 -21.21
CA CYS A 191 -10.75 -13.59 -20.11
C CYS A 191 -9.70 -14.67 -19.87
N LEU A 192 -9.14 -15.24 -20.94
CA LEU A 192 -8.04 -16.21 -20.82
C LEU A 192 -6.79 -15.58 -20.18
N TYR A 193 -6.42 -14.37 -20.58
CA TYR A 193 -5.31 -13.65 -19.94
C TYR A 193 -5.56 -13.35 -18.46
N LEU A 194 -6.76 -12.87 -18.12
CA LEU A 194 -7.14 -12.61 -16.73
C LEU A 194 -7.06 -13.88 -15.88
N TYR A 195 -7.46 -15.04 -16.42
CA TYR A 195 -7.28 -16.33 -15.77
C TYR A 195 -5.80 -16.67 -15.55
N LEU A 196 -4.95 -16.51 -16.57
CA LEU A 196 -3.51 -16.78 -16.46
C LEU A 196 -2.83 -15.90 -15.41
N ILE A 197 -3.15 -14.61 -15.40
CA ILE A 197 -2.62 -13.65 -14.43
C ILE A 197 -3.17 -13.89 -13.01
N ALA A 198 -4.44 -14.30 -12.88
CA ALA A 198 -5.00 -14.69 -11.58
C ALA A 198 -4.28 -15.94 -11.04
N ARG A 199 -3.99 -16.92 -11.89
CA ARG A 199 -3.20 -18.10 -11.52
C ARG A 199 -1.77 -17.73 -11.14
N LEU A 200 -1.15 -16.80 -11.86
CA LEU A 200 0.19 -16.28 -11.52
C LEU A 200 0.22 -15.68 -10.12
N ARG A 201 -0.83 -14.96 -9.69
CA ARG A 201 -0.93 -14.42 -8.33
C ARG A 201 -0.96 -15.50 -7.25
N VAL A 202 -1.64 -16.62 -7.50
CA VAL A 202 -1.69 -17.74 -6.55
C VAL A 202 -0.33 -18.42 -6.45
N ALA A 203 0.37 -18.60 -7.57
CA ALA A 203 1.69 -19.22 -7.58
C ALA A 203 2.80 -18.31 -7.04
N ALA A 204 2.74 -17.01 -7.34
CA ALA A 204 3.74 -16.02 -7.00
C ALA A 204 3.10 -14.75 -6.40
N PRO A 205 2.77 -14.72 -5.10
CA PRO A 205 2.11 -13.58 -4.45
C PRO A 205 2.96 -12.31 -4.41
N LYS A 206 4.27 -12.42 -4.71
CA LYS A 206 5.19 -11.29 -4.85
C LYS A 206 4.92 -10.46 -6.12
N LEU A 207 4.27 -11.04 -7.15
CA LEU A 207 3.92 -10.36 -8.41
C LEU A 207 2.51 -9.76 -8.41
N ARG A 208 1.95 -9.45 -7.22
CA ARG A 208 0.63 -8.80 -7.11
C ARG A 208 0.54 -7.49 -7.89
N LEU A 209 1.63 -6.72 -7.92
CA LEU A 209 1.68 -5.44 -8.63
C LEU A 209 1.57 -5.63 -10.15
N THR A 210 2.30 -6.60 -10.69
CA THR A 210 2.24 -7.02 -12.10
C THR A 210 0.83 -7.44 -12.48
N GLN A 211 0.12 -8.18 -11.62
CA GLN A 211 -1.26 -8.58 -11.85
C GLN A 211 -2.20 -7.37 -11.94
N MET A 212 -2.12 -6.44 -10.99
CA MET A 212 -2.99 -5.25 -10.98
C MET A 212 -2.79 -4.41 -12.24
N MET A 213 -1.54 -4.12 -12.62
CA MET A 213 -1.25 -3.36 -13.83
C MET A 213 -1.66 -4.10 -15.09
N GLY A 214 -1.44 -5.42 -15.13
CA GLY A 214 -1.88 -6.25 -16.24
C GLY A 214 -3.40 -6.23 -16.42
N CYS A 215 -4.16 -6.28 -15.33
CA CYS A 215 -5.62 -6.18 -15.36
C CYS A 215 -6.11 -4.81 -15.83
N ILE A 216 -5.51 -3.71 -15.34
CA ILE A 216 -5.87 -2.34 -15.75
C ILE A 216 -5.66 -2.17 -17.26
N VAL A 217 -4.48 -2.53 -17.77
CA VAL A 217 -4.17 -2.43 -19.20
C VAL A 217 -5.10 -3.31 -20.04
N SER A 218 -5.40 -4.53 -19.57
CA SER A 218 -6.34 -5.43 -20.26
C SER A 218 -7.76 -4.88 -20.33
N ALA A 219 -8.23 -4.17 -19.30
CA ALA A 219 -9.53 -3.51 -19.31
C ALA A 219 -9.60 -2.38 -20.36
N VAL A 220 -8.48 -1.67 -20.58
CA VAL A 220 -8.38 -0.69 -21.66
C VAL A 220 -8.43 -1.38 -23.03
N PHE A 221 -7.70 -2.48 -23.22
CA PHE A 221 -7.77 -3.26 -24.47
C PHE A 221 -9.20 -3.77 -24.73
N LEU A 222 -9.92 -4.23 -23.71
CA LEU A 222 -11.29 -4.72 -23.86
C LEU A 222 -12.26 -3.62 -24.31
N THR A 223 -12.05 -2.37 -23.89
CA THR A 223 -12.96 -1.25 -24.16
C THR A 223 -12.59 -0.46 -25.40
N GLN A 224 -11.30 -0.29 -25.70
CA GLN A 224 -10.82 0.55 -26.80
C GLN A 224 -10.50 -0.24 -28.07
N ALA A 225 -9.92 -1.44 -27.95
CA ALA A 225 -9.38 -2.16 -29.10
C ALA A 225 -10.44 -2.73 -30.07
N PRO A 226 -11.66 -3.14 -29.65
CA PRO A 226 -12.69 -3.59 -30.59
C PRO A 226 -13.20 -2.51 -31.55
N LEU A 227 -13.04 -1.24 -31.17
CA LEU A 227 -13.45 -0.08 -31.98
C LEU A 227 -12.50 0.15 -33.16
N LEU A 228 -11.25 -0.30 -33.06
CA LEU A 228 -10.24 -0.06 -34.08
C LEU A 228 -10.49 -0.96 -35.32
N PRO A 229 -10.55 -0.37 -36.53
CA PRO A 229 -10.77 -1.14 -37.76
C PRO A 229 -9.52 -1.82 -38.29
N SER A 230 -8.34 -1.27 -37.98
CA SER A 230 -7.04 -1.73 -38.46
C SER A 230 -6.12 -2.11 -37.29
N PHE A 231 -5.07 -2.87 -37.61
CA PHE A 231 -4.05 -3.22 -36.63
C PHE A 231 -3.18 -2.01 -36.32
N ASP A 232 -3.10 -1.63 -35.04
CA ASP A 232 -2.14 -0.66 -34.55
C ASP A 232 -1.44 -1.21 -33.29
N GLY A 233 -0.13 -1.39 -33.39
CA GLY A 233 0.69 -1.85 -32.27
C GLY A 233 0.93 -0.78 -31.20
N ASN A 234 0.70 0.50 -31.54
CA ASN A 234 0.96 1.65 -30.67
C ASN A 234 -0.22 2.02 -29.76
N VAL A 235 -1.30 1.23 -29.76
CA VAL A 235 -2.48 1.45 -28.91
C VAL A 235 -2.13 1.49 -27.42
N ALA A 236 -1.06 0.81 -27.00
CA ALA A 236 -0.57 0.87 -25.62
C ALA A 236 0.40 2.03 -25.33
N LYS A 237 0.92 2.74 -26.33
CA LYS A 237 1.83 3.89 -26.12
C LYS A 237 1.26 4.91 -25.11
N PRO A 238 -0.01 5.36 -25.22
CA PRO A 238 -0.59 6.29 -24.23
C PRO A 238 -0.79 5.68 -22.85
N LEU A 239 -0.65 4.35 -22.67
CA LEU A 239 -0.74 3.67 -21.38
C LEU A 239 0.65 3.44 -20.76
N VAL A 240 1.62 3.05 -21.58
CA VAL A 240 2.99 2.74 -21.16
C VAL A 240 3.72 4.01 -20.72
N LEU A 241 3.58 5.08 -21.50
CA LEU A 241 4.32 6.32 -21.26
C LEU A 241 4.00 6.98 -19.90
N PRO A 242 2.72 7.18 -19.50
CA PRO A 242 2.41 7.72 -18.18
C PRO A 242 2.87 6.81 -17.04
N CYS A 243 2.81 5.48 -17.21
CA CYS A 243 3.31 4.55 -16.21
C CYS A 243 4.84 4.65 -16.06
N ALA A 244 5.57 4.82 -17.16
CA ALA A 244 7.03 4.96 -17.14
C ALA A 244 7.50 6.25 -16.50
N ILE A 245 6.82 7.35 -16.81
CA ILE A 245 7.10 8.65 -16.20
C ILE A 245 6.80 8.60 -14.69
N ALA A 246 5.68 7.99 -14.29
CA ALA A 246 5.32 7.85 -12.87
C ALA A 246 6.37 7.07 -12.07
N GLU A 247 6.83 5.92 -12.56
CA GLU A 247 7.90 5.15 -11.93
C GLU A 247 9.24 5.90 -11.93
N GLY A 248 9.54 6.64 -13.01
CA GLY A 248 10.71 7.51 -13.10
C GLY A 248 10.70 8.61 -12.04
N ILE A 249 9.56 9.27 -11.82
CA ILE A 249 9.37 10.26 -10.76
C ILE A 249 9.50 9.61 -9.39
N ALA A 250 8.87 8.45 -9.17
CA ALA A 250 8.97 7.72 -7.91
C ALA A 250 10.41 7.35 -7.55
N LEU A 251 11.19 6.90 -8.54
CA LEU A 251 12.61 6.63 -8.40
C LEU A 251 13.42 7.91 -8.15
N ALA A 252 13.18 8.98 -8.91
CA ALA A 252 13.86 10.25 -8.73
C ALA A 252 13.61 10.83 -7.33
N CYS A 253 12.35 10.84 -6.87
CA CYS A 253 12.01 11.24 -5.51
C CYS A 253 12.68 10.35 -4.47
N SER A 254 12.78 9.03 -4.71
CA SER A 254 13.44 8.10 -3.80
C SER A 254 14.96 8.31 -3.70
N VAL A 255 15.60 8.82 -4.75
CA VAL A 255 17.04 9.11 -4.80
C VAL A 255 17.35 10.50 -4.22
N PHE A 256 16.59 11.54 -4.61
CA PHE A 256 16.89 12.92 -4.25
C PHE A 256 16.30 13.35 -2.89
N ILE A 257 15.19 12.76 -2.45
CA ILE A 257 14.46 13.21 -1.26
C ILE A 257 14.62 12.16 -0.16
N PHE A 258 15.52 12.43 0.77
CA PHE A 258 15.84 11.56 1.91
C PHE A 258 16.14 10.10 1.49
N PRO A 259 17.27 9.85 0.80
CA PRO A 259 17.63 8.51 0.36
C PRO A 259 17.79 7.58 1.58
N THR A 260 16.96 6.54 1.64
CA THR A 260 17.09 5.45 2.60
C THR A 260 17.69 4.23 1.90
N THR A 261 18.91 3.88 2.28
CA THR A 261 19.57 2.67 1.79
C THR A 261 19.05 1.45 2.55
N SER A 262 19.12 0.28 1.92
CA SER A 262 18.75 -0.99 2.58
C SER A 262 19.56 -1.24 3.84
N ALA A 263 20.85 -0.91 3.84
CA ALA A 263 21.73 -1.02 5.00
C ALA A 263 21.31 -0.07 6.14
N ALA A 264 20.94 1.18 5.83
CA ALA A 264 20.46 2.13 6.83
C ALA A 264 19.12 1.68 7.45
N GLU A 265 18.22 1.11 6.64
CA GLU A 265 16.95 0.58 7.15
C GLU A 265 17.17 -0.66 8.01
N ALA A 266 18.01 -1.60 7.59
CA ALA A 266 18.36 -2.78 8.38
C ALA A 266 19.00 -2.40 9.73
N LEU A 267 19.91 -1.42 9.74
CA LEU A 267 20.52 -0.92 10.97
C LEU A 267 19.51 -0.22 11.88
N ASN A 268 18.57 0.54 11.31
CA ASN A 268 17.49 1.16 12.08
C ASN A 268 16.56 0.10 12.69
N LEU A 269 16.20 -0.93 11.94
CA LEU A 269 15.40 -2.04 12.45
C LEU A 269 16.13 -2.78 13.58
N LEU A 270 17.42 -3.04 13.43
CA LEU A 270 18.25 -3.65 14.47
C LEU A 270 18.34 -2.74 15.71
N LYS A 271 18.50 -1.43 15.51
CA LYS A 271 18.48 -0.44 16.59
C LYS A 271 17.13 -0.42 17.31
N ASP A 272 16.02 -0.49 16.59
CA ASP A 272 14.68 -0.52 17.16
C ASP A 272 14.41 -1.84 17.90
N LEU A 273 15.01 -2.95 17.47
CA LEU A 273 14.96 -4.25 18.16
C LEU A 273 15.80 -4.27 19.45
N ILE A 274 16.94 -3.57 19.46
CA ILE A 274 17.86 -3.49 20.60
C ILE A 274 17.44 -2.39 21.60
N ALA A 275 16.73 -1.36 21.15
CA ALA A 275 16.30 -0.23 21.99
C ALA A 275 15.59 -0.61 23.32
N PRO A 276 14.74 -1.65 23.41
CA PRO A 276 14.13 -2.07 24.67
C PRO A 276 15.03 -2.98 25.54
N MET A 277 16.17 -3.42 25.05
CA MET A 277 17.10 -4.30 25.77
C MET A 277 17.68 -3.67 27.06
N PRO A 278 18.21 -2.43 27.07
CA PRO A 278 18.79 -1.85 28.29
C PRO A 278 17.74 -1.70 29.41
N THR A 279 16.53 -1.25 29.08
CA THR A 279 15.45 -1.10 30.08
C THR A 279 14.97 -2.43 30.65
N PHE A 280 15.03 -3.50 29.86
CA PHE A 280 14.77 -4.87 30.31
C PHE A 280 15.90 -5.39 31.23
N LEU A 281 17.17 -5.18 30.85
CA LEU A 281 18.32 -5.58 31.66
C LEU A 281 18.35 -4.85 33.01
N ASP A 282 18.04 -3.54 33.02
CA ASP A 282 17.89 -2.77 34.25
C ASP A 282 16.77 -3.34 35.13
N ALA A 283 15.64 -3.76 34.55
CA ALA A 283 14.57 -4.40 35.30
C ALA A 283 15.04 -5.73 35.92
N CYS A 284 15.77 -6.56 35.17
CA CYS A 284 16.34 -7.81 35.69
C CYS A 284 17.34 -7.58 36.82
N LEU A 285 18.23 -6.59 36.70
CA LEU A 285 19.18 -6.23 37.76
C LEU A 285 18.47 -5.76 39.03
N LEU A 286 17.42 -4.96 38.89
CA LEU A 286 16.64 -4.44 40.02
C LEU A 286 15.86 -5.56 40.74
N GLY A 287 15.31 -6.51 39.98
CA GLY A 287 14.65 -7.70 40.53
C GLY A 287 15.60 -8.64 41.26
N LEU A 288 16.86 -8.76 40.80
CA LEU A 288 17.90 -9.53 41.49
C LEU A 288 18.38 -8.84 42.78
N LYS A 289 18.50 -7.52 42.77
CA LYS A 289 18.91 -6.72 43.94
C LYS A 289 17.82 -6.69 45.02
N HIS A 290 16.54 -6.77 44.62
CA HIS A 290 15.39 -6.70 45.52
C HIS A 290 14.40 -7.86 45.26
N PRO A 291 14.57 -9.02 45.94
CA PRO A 291 13.77 -10.22 45.69
C PRO A 291 12.27 -10.09 46.06
N GLY A 292 11.88 -8.98 46.70
CA GLY A 292 10.48 -8.68 47.04
C GLY A 292 9.69 -7.98 45.92
N LEU A 293 10.33 -7.46 44.87
CA LEU A 293 9.65 -6.75 43.78
C LEU A 293 9.09 -7.74 42.76
N ARG A 294 7.78 -7.66 42.51
CA ARG A 294 7.11 -8.45 41.46
C ARG A 294 7.06 -7.65 40.16
N MET A 295 7.63 -8.21 39.09
CA MET A 295 7.47 -7.69 37.73
C MET A 295 6.04 -7.91 37.23
N SER A 296 5.49 -6.93 36.50
CA SER A 296 4.18 -7.06 35.88
C SER A 296 4.24 -8.03 34.69
N THR A 297 3.52 -9.15 34.77
CA THR A 297 3.43 -10.14 33.70
C THR A 297 2.74 -9.60 32.44
N GLU A 298 1.78 -8.68 32.61
CA GLU A 298 1.05 -8.04 31.51
C GLU A 298 1.94 -7.10 30.68
N ARG A 299 2.81 -6.33 31.33
CA ARG A 299 3.78 -5.48 30.62
C ARG A 299 4.85 -6.30 29.90
N LEU A 300 5.22 -7.47 30.45
CA LEU A 300 6.16 -8.39 29.84
C LEU A 300 5.58 -9.08 28.58
N THR A 301 4.31 -9.51 28.63
CA THR A 301 3.63 -10.09 27.46
C THR A 301 3.42 -9.06 26.36
N ALA A 302 3.08 -7.82 26.71
CA ALA A 302 2.98 -6.71 25.76
C ALA A 302 4.33 -6.38 25.09
N ALA A 303 5.43 -6.33 25.85
CA ALA A 303 6.77 -6.12 25.31
C ALA A 303 7.22 -7.28 24.41
N LYS A 304 6.93 -8.53 24.80
CA LYS A 304 7.19 -9.72 23.97
C LYS A 304 6.42 -9.66 22.66
N LEU A 305 5.13 -9.32 22.68
CA LEU A 305 4.32 -9.16 21.47
C LEU A 305 4.90 -8.09 20.55
N LYS A 306 5.31 -6.93 21.09
CA LYS A 306 5.93 -5.86 20.32
C LYS A 306 7.25 -6.29 19.66
N LEU A 307 8.11 -7.01 20.39
CA LEU A 307 9.33 -7.60 19.84
C LEU A 307 9.05 -8.61 18.72
N LEU A 308 8.05 -9.47 18.92
CA LEU A 308 7.67 -10.50 17.95
C LEU A 308 7.13 -9.86 16.66
N THR A 309 6.33 -8.79 16.77
CA THR A 309 5.87 -8.02 15.61
C THR A 309 7.02 -7.39 14.83
N THR A 310 8.00 -6.78 15.52
CA THR A 310 9.19 -6.20 14.87
C THR A 310 10.04 -7.28 14.19
N TYR A 311 10.20 -8.44 14.82
CA TYR A 311 10.92 -9.58 14.25
C TYR A 311 10.21 -10.16 13.01
N THR A 312 8.88 -10.25 13.02
CA THR A 312 8.12 -10.72 11.84
C THR A 312 8.22 -9.77 10.65
N GLN A 313 8.59 -8.50 10.85
CA GLN A 313 8.89 -7.59 9.75
C GLN A 313 10.28 -7.79 9.12
N LEU A 314 11.13 -8.62 9.74
CA LEU A 314 12.48 -8.95 9.25
C LEU A 314 12.50 -10.17 8.30
N GLY A 315 11.46 -11.02 8.33
CA GLY A 315 11.33 -12.25 7.52
C GLY A 315 10.38 -12.09 6.34
#